data_AF-A0A2A4ZWA8-F1
#
_entry.id   AF-A0A2A4ZWA8-F1
#
_cell.length_a   1.000
_cell.length_b   1.000
_cell.length_c   1.000
_cell.angle_alpha   90.00
_cell.angle_beta   90.00
_cell.angle_gamma   90.00
#
_symmetry.space_group_name_H-M   'P 1'
#
loop_
_entity.id
_entity.type
_entity.pdbx_description
1 polymer ?
#
loop_
_entity_poly.entity_id
_entity_poly.type
_entity_poly.pdbx_seq_one_letter_code
_entity_poly.pdbx_strand_id
1 'polypeptide(L)'
;MLLCMTLTTSSLEAQGNPGGCFITTFLTVSDQDDVVMEIDPDTLAVISETPMSITGAVEVDGLRGIAIHPSTGNWFMLAMLSAPPSPAPSPWLLEYDPINLTLNLVGFTVLDFNDLEFTESGELRAITNTLTTGDSNYCELSTITGGPLDLCQYNGSDGGDSIALGAGEEVFRASGGWTVGSTPQFERQDATGPNNCDSTMIPLSATLTAQPIRSLTYWDDEDVFIWVQANDFPAYLVGADGQEELLGTFPSDVNGIALLTIATPCPPGDAFIRGDCNLDLGVNVADAVFLLSSLFIPGATPLGCRDSGDVNDDGGVNVADAVFLLSSLFIPGATPIPEPNIQSGCGPDPTDTDTLQCDQTSCP
;
A
#
# COMPACT_ATOMS: atom_id res chain seq x y z
N MET A 1 1.40 17.50 21.34
CA MET A 1 2.82 17.80 21.64
C MET A 1 3.55 17.57 20.33
N LEU A 2 4.20 18.61 19.85
CA LEU A 2 4.68 18.81 18.47
C LEU A 2 5.71 17.73 18.07
N LEU A 3 5.42 16.91 17.04
CA LEU A 3 6.43 16.10 16.38
C LEU A 3 6.56 16.58 14.93
N CYS A 4 7.75 17.07 14.62
CA CYS A 4 8.14 17.60 13.33
C CYS A 4 8.43 16.40 12.41
N MET A 5 7.48 16.01 11.56
CA MET A 5 7.71 15.06 10.47
C MET A 5 8.51 15.77 9.38
N THR A 6 9.77 15.38 9.24
CA THR A 6 10.55 15.70 8.05
C THR A 6 10.11 14.76 6.94
N LEU A 7 9.40 15.30 5.97
CA LEU A 7 9.27 14.69 4.65
C LEU A 7 10.66 14.62 4.02
N THR A 8 11.18 13.41 3.88
CA THR A 8 12.24 13.12 2.95
C THR A 8 11.79 11.95 2.11
N THR A 9 12.04 12.09 0.83
CA THR A 9 11.39 11.38 -0.24
C THR A 9 12.44 10.83 -1.16
N SER A 10 12.03 9.75 -1.83
CA SER A 10 12.72 9.02 -2.87
C SER A 10 14.04 8.33 -2.48
N SER A 11 14.10 7.03 -2.79
CA SER A 11 15.31 6.20 -2.89
C SER A 11 16.06 5.87 -1.58
N LEU A 12 15.42 5.14 -0.66
CA LEU A 12 16.10 4.58 0.53
C LEU A 12 16.07 3.04 0.60
N GLU A 13 16.27 2.35 -0.52
CA GLU A 13 16.91 1.02 -0.50
C GLU A 13 18.45 1.10 -0.52
N ALA A 14 19.03 2.31 -0.53
CA ALA A 14 20.48 2.47 -0.53
C ALA A 14 20.95 3.39 0.60
N GLN A 15 21.38 2.74 1.69
CA GLN A 15 22.28 3.22 2.75
C GLN A 15 21.63 3.68 4.06
N GLY A 16 21.56 2.74 5.01
CA GLY A 16 22.04 3.02 6.37
C GLY A 16 21.08 2.82 7.54
N ASN A 17 19.88 2.29 7.35
CA ASN A 17 19.09 1.75 8.45
C ASN A 17 18.29 0.50 8.01
N PRO A 18 18.86 -0.71 8.11
CA PRO A 18 18.22 -1.94 7.64
C PRO A 18 17.13 -2.50 8.60
N GLY A 19 16.48 -1.66 9.43
CA GLY A 19 15.58 -2.15 10.48
C GLY A 19 14.60 -1.11 11.05
N GLY A 20 14.00 -0.26 10.20
CA GLY A 20 12.86 0.55 10.60
C GLY A 20 11.56 -0.22 10.36
N CYS A 21 10.58 -0.13 11.27
CA CYS A 21 9.25 -0.66 11.03
C CYS A 21 8.45 0.36 10.25
N PHE A 22 7.68 -0.11 9.27
CA PHE A 22 6.80 0.74 8.49
C PHE A 22 5.36 0.42 8.87
N ILE A 23 4.53 1.45 8.88
CA ILE A 23 3.08 1.27 8.95
C ILE A 23 2.53 1.78 7.64
N THR A 24 1.82 0.89 6.95
CA THR A 24 1.07 1.22 5.74
C THR A 24 -0.38 1.47 6.13
N THR A 25 -0.96 2.52 5.59
CA THR A 25 -2.38 2.85 5.76
C THR A 25 -2.95 3.20 4.40
N PHE A 26 -4.16 2.72 4.12
CA PHE A 26 -4.85 3.09 2.89
C PHE A 26 -5.61 4.40 3.09
N LEU A 27 -5.39 5.35 2.21
CA LEU A 27 -6.21 6.55 2.09
C LEU A 27 -7.24 6.30 0.99
N THR A 28 -8.51 6.22 1.35
CA THR A 28 -9.59 6.00 0.37
C THR A 28 -10.43 7.25 0.18
N VAL A 29 -10.98 7.39 -1.03
CA VAL A 29 -11.89 8.49 -1.41
C VAL A 29 -13.11 7.95 -2.14
N SER A 30 -14.25 8.65 -2.05
CA SER A 30 -15.49 8.29 -2.74
C SER A 30 -16.07 9.46 -3.54
N ASP A 31 -16.68 9.16 -4.69
CA ASP A 31 -17.41 10.12 -5.49
C ASP A 31 -18.77 10.53 -4.89
N GLN A 32 -19.11 9.98 -3.72
CA GLN A 32 -20.35 10.26 -2.97
C GLN A 32 -20.14 11.10 -1.71
N ASP A 33 -18.90 11.37 -1.31
CA ASP A 33 -18.59 12.17 -0.12
C ASP A 33 -17.35 13.05 -0.27
N ASP A 34 -17.11 13.88 0.74
CA ASP A 34 -16.01 14.85 0.78
C ASP A 34 -14.91 14.45 1.76
N VAL A 35 -14.77 13.16 2.07
CA VAL A 35 -13.89 12.68 3.13
C VAL A 35 -12.77 11.82 2.54
N VAL A 36 -11.55 12.06 3.01
CA VAL A 36 -10.46 11.08 2.89
C VAL A 36 -10.50 10.20 4.13
N MET A 37 -10.71 8.90 3.95
CA MET A 37 -10.72 7.94 5.06
C MET A 37 -9.36 7.26 5.17
N GLU A 38 -8.85 7.16 6.40
CA GLU A 38 -7.72 6.28 6.71
C GLU A 38 -8.27 4.90 7.06
N ILE A 39 -7.82 3.89 6.34
CA ILE A 39 -8.24 2.49 6.48
C ILE A 39 -7.05 1.62 6.88
N ASP A 40 -7.28 0.78 7.88
CA ASP A 40 -6.35 -0.26 8.32
C ASP A 40 -6.26 -1.36 7.23
N PRO A 41 -5.08 -1.67 6.68
CA PRO A 41 -4.97 -2.57 5.52
C PRO A 41 -5.32 -4.03 5.86
N ASP A 42 -5.13 -4.46 7.11
CA ASP A 42 -5.35 -5.85 7.55
C ASP A 42 -6.83 -6.12 7.84
N THR A 43 -7.50 -5.15 8.46
CA THR A 43 -8.89 -5.29 8.92
C THR A 43 -9.90 -4.59 8.02
N LEU A 44 -9.45 -3.70 7.13
CA LEU A 44 -10.25 -2.78 6.33
C LEU A 44 -11.20 -1.90 7.17
N ALA A 45 -10.87 -1.69 8.44
CA ALA A 45 -11.64 -0.83 9.34
C ALA A 45 -11.24 0.64 9.16
N VAL A 46 -12.22 1.55 9.30
CA VAL A 46 -11.97 2.99 9.32
C VAL A 46 -11.23 3.37 10.60
N ILE A 47 -10.04 3.95 10.44
CA ILE A 47 -9.21 4.49 11.51
C ILE A 47 -9.61 5.93 11.80
N SER A 48 -9.66 6.76 10.76
CA SER A 48 -9.94 8.18 10.86
C SER A 48 -10.56 8.75 9.58
N GLU A 49 -11.12 9.96 9.68
CA GLU A 49 -11.82 10.65 8.59
C GLU A 49 -11.36 12.10 8.55
N THR A 50 -10.89 12.56 7.39
CA THR A 50 -10.48 13.95 7.16
C THR A 50 -11.37 14.62 6.12
N PRO A 51 -12.23 15.59 6.50
CA PRO A 51 -13.12 16.27 5.56
C PRO A 51 -12.36 17.27 4.69
N MET A 52 -12.66 17.28 3.40
CA MET A 52 -12.06 18.17 2.39
C MET A 52 -12.89 19.42 2.11
N SER A 53 -14.17 19.45 2.49
CA SER A 53 -14.94 20.70 2.44
C SER A 53 -14.48 21.69 3.50
N ILE A 54 -14.34 22.96 3.09
CA ILE A 54 -14.08 24.08 3.99
C ILE A 54 -15.34 24.93 4.09
N THR A 55 -15.98 24.90 5.25
CA THR A 55 -17.23 25.63 5.50
C THR A 55 -17.12 27.10 5.08
N GLY A 56 -17.94 27.50 4.10
CA GLY A 56 -18.01 28.87 3.60
C GLY A 56 -16.90 29.27 2.61
N ALA A 57 -16.05 28.35 2.18
CA ALA A 57 -15.00 28.59 1.20
C ALA A 57 -14.99 27.58 0.05
N VAL A 58 -14.96 26.28 0.35
CA VAL A 58 -14.89 25.18 -0.63
C VAL A 58 -15.93 24.14 -0.27
N GLU A 59 -16.79 23.79 -1.21
CA GLU A 59 -17.76 22.70 -1.09
C GLU A 59 -17.35 21.60 -2.07
N VAL A 60 -16.89 20.48 -1.51
CA VAL A 60 -16.54 19.27 -2.26
C VAL A 60 -17.78 18.38 -2.26
N ASP A 61 -18.23 17.98 -3.44
CA ASP A 61 -19.39 17.09 -3.63
C ASP A 61 -18.99 15.61 -3.72
N GLY A 62 -17.72 15.35 -4.02
CA GLY A 62 -17.20 14.01 -4.31
C GLY A 62 -15.71 14.05 -4.64
N LEU A 63 -14.99 12.98 -4.28
CA LEU A 63 -13.56 12.76 -4.56
C LEU A 63 -13.39 11.48 -5.40
N ARG A 64 -12.79 11.59 -6.59
CA ARG A 64 -12.70 10.44 -7.54
C ARG A 64 -11.37 9.70 -7.48
N GLY A 65 -10.27 10.42 -7.33
CA GLY A 65 -8.95 9.82 -7.27
C GLY A 65 -8.10 10.53 -6.23
N ILE A 66 -7.11 9.82 -5.70
CA ILE A 66 -6.15 10.33 -4.74
C ILE A 66 -4.78 9.73 -5.04
N ALA A 67 -3.73 10.55 -4.99
CA ALA A 67 -2.35 10.07 -4.98
C ALA A 67 -1.50 10.94 -4.08
N ILE A 68 -0.41 10.38 -3.58
CA ILE A 68 0.51 11.07 -2.67
C ILE A 68 1.74 11.47 -3.47
N HIS A 69 2.05 12.76 -3.46
CA HIS A 69 3.23 13.24 -4.15
C HIS A 69 4.49 12.64 -3.50
N PRO A 70 5.33 11.90 -4.25
CA PRO A 70 6.40 11.07 -3.67
C PRO A 70 7.43 11.90 -2.93
N SER A 71 7.59 13.16 -3.37
CA SER A 71 8.35 14.34 -2.89
C SER A 71 8.05 15.03 -1.57
N THR A 72 6.76 15.14 -1.31
CA THR A 72 6.22 16.12 -0.37
C THR A 72 5.16 15.49 0.51
N GLY A 73 4.72 14.27 0.23
CA GLY A 73 3.64 13.63 0.97
C GLY A 73 2.30 14.36 0.87
N ASN A 74 2.20 15.41 0.04
CA ASN A 74 0.95 16.13 -0.18
C ASN A 74 0.00 15.24 -0.98
N TRP A 75 -1.27 15.28 -0.61
CA TRP A 75 -2.30 14.49 -1.25
C TRP A 75 -2.88 15.29 -2.41
N PHE A 76 -2.81 14.74 -3.61
CA PHE A 76 -3.47 15.29 -4.79
C PHE A 76 -4.76 14.54 -5.01
N MET A 77 -5.87 15.28 -5.17
CA MET A 77 -7.20 14.68 -5.29
C MET A 77 -7.97 15.27 -6.46
N LEU A 78 -8.69 14.40 -7.18
CA LEU A 78 -9.67 14.81 -8.18
C LEU A 78 -11.01 15.05 -7.49
N ALA A 79 -11.43 16.31 -7.40
CA ALA A 79 -12.62 16.71 -6.69
C ALA A 79 -13.69 17.27 -7.62
N MET A 80 -14.95 17.00 -7.30
CA MET A 80 -16.09 17.71 -7.88
C MET A 80 -16.51 18.82 -6.91
N LEU A 81 -16.51 20.07 -7.36
CA LEU A 81 -16.86 21.23 -6.53
C LEU A 81 -18.12 21.94 -7.04
N SER A 82 -19.02 22.31 -6.12
CA SER A 82 -20.26 23.05 -6.41
C SER A 82 -20.21 24.56 -6.06
N ALA A 83 -19.01 25.10 -5.79
CA ALA A 83 -18.84 26.48 -5.32
C ALA A 83 -19.38 27.56 -6.29
N PRO A 84 -19.88 28.71 -5.78
CA PRO A 84 -20.22 29.87 -6.60
C PRO A 84 -18.98 30.33 -7.41
N PRO A 85 -19.09 30.57 -8.73
CA PRO A 85 -20.29 30.87 -9.49
C PRO A 85 -20.89 29.71 -10.31
N SER A 86 -20.42 28.47 -10.16
CA SER A 86 -20.91 27.35 -10.98
C SER A 86 -22.22 26.77 -10.43
N PRO A 87 -23.29 26.64 -11.23
CA PRO A 87 -24.54 26.02 -10.79
C PRO A 87 -24.49 24.47 -10.79
N ALA A 88 -23.35 23.87 -11.15
CA ALA A 88 -23.17 22.42 -11.23
C ALA A 88 -21.76 22.00 -10.75
N PRO A 89 -21.63 20.79 -10.15
CA PRO A 89 -20.35 20.22 -9.77
C PRO A 89 -19.35 20.26 -10.93
N SER A 90 -18.16 20.79 -10.69
CA SER A 90 -17.11 20.98 -11.70
C SER A 90 -15.83 20.26 -11.26
N PRO A 91 -15.06 19.65 -12.17
CA PRO A 91 -13.85 18.90 -11.80
C PRO A 91 -12.66 19.81 -11.51
N TRP A 92 -11.99 19.57 -10.39
CA TRP A 92 -10.82 20.31 -9.92
C TRP A 92 -9.74 19.35 -9.42
N LEU A 93 -8.49 19.77 -9.57
CA LEU A 93 -7.37 19.17 -8.86
C LEU A 93 -7.15 19.96 -7.57
N LEU A 94 -7.17 19.24 -6.44
CA LEU A 94 -6.85 19.76 -5.12
C LEU A 94 -5.48 19.25 -4.68
N GLU A 95 -4.81 20.03 -3.85
CA GLU A 95 -3.61 19.62 -3.12
C GLU A 95 -3.85 19.85 -1.62
N TYR A 96 -3.70 18.81 -0.82
CA TYR A 96 -3.78 18.88 0.63
C TYR A 96 -2.41 18.60 1.26
N ASP A 97 -1.97 19.50 2.13
CA ASP A 97 -0.78 19.31 2.96
C ASP A 97 -1.22 18.75 4.31
N PRO A 98 -0.98 17.45 4.59
CA PRO A 98 -1.43 16.81 5.82
C PRO A 98 -0.65 17.25 7.06
N ILE A 99 0.50 17.92 6.91
CA ILE A 99 1.31 18.39 8.03
C ILE A 99 0.82 19.76 8.49
N ASN A 100 0.59 20.66 7.54
CA ASN A 100 0.14 22.02 7.82
C ASN A 100 -1.39 22.15 7.84
N LEU A 101 -2.11 21.09 7.46
CA LEU A 101 -3.57 21.02 7.39
C LEU A 101 -4.14 22.11 6.46
N THR A 102 -3.50 22.29 5.30
CA THR A 102 -3.90 23.30 4.32
C THR A 102 -4.35 22.66 3.03
N LEU A 103 -5.51 23.08 2.54
CA LEU A 103 -6.06 22.68 1.25
C LEU A 103 -5.89 23.81 0.23
N ASN A 104 -5.32 23.48 -0.93
CA ASN A 104 -5.12 24.37 -2.05
C ASN A 104 -5.88 23.89 -3.29
N LEU A 105 -6.49 24.83 -4.00
CA LEU A 105 -7.07 24.58 -5.33
C LEU A 105 -5.95 24.72 -6.37
N VAL A 106 -5.46 23.61 -6.90
CA VAL A 106 -4.41 23.60 -7.92
C VAL A 106 -4.94 24.18 -9.22
N GLY A 107 -6.09 23.67 -9.68
CA GLY A 107 -6.79 24.25 -10.81
C GLY A 107 -7.88 23.37 -11.41
N PHE A 108 -8.58 23.96 -12.38
CA PHE A 108 -9.66 23.31 -13.11
C PHE A 108 -9.07 22.35 -14.15
N THR A 109 -9.45 21.07 -14.10
CA THR A 109 -8.88 20.02 -14.96
C THR A 109 -9.46 20.00 -16.36
N VAL A 110 -10.57 20.70 -16.61
CA VAL A 110 -11.32 20.75 -17.88
C VAL A 110 -11.98 19.42 -18.28
N LEU A 111 -11.36 18.28 -17.99
CA LEU A 111 -11.89 16.94 -18.19
C LEU A 111 -12.28 16.31 -16.86
N ASP A 112 -13.20 15.34 -16.95
CA ASP A 112 -13.64 14.53 -15.83
C ASP A 112 -12.70 13.32 -15.66
N PHE A 113 -11.79 13.40 -14.69
CA PHE A 113 -10.83 12.34 -14.40
C PHE A 113 -11.39 11.34 -13.38
N ASN A 114 -11.08 10.06 -13.58
CA ASN A 114 -11.49 9.01 -12.66
C ASN A 114 -10.40 8.74 -11.62
N ASP A 115 -9.16 8.63 -12.07
CA ASP A 115 -8.06 8.13 -11.25
C ASP A 115 -6.75 8.84 -11.58
N LEU A 116 -5.81 8.86 -10.64
CA LEU A 116 -4.54 9.58 -10.74
C LEU A 116 -3.42 8.87 -9.96
N GLU A 117 -2.19 9.00 -10.45
CA GLU A 117 -1.02 8.35 -9.83
C GLU A 117 0.23 9.22 -10.07
N PHE A 118 1.20 9.17 -9.17
CA PHE A 118 2.48 9.83 -9.37
C PHE A 118 3.54 8.86 -9.89
N THR A 119 4.35 9.31 -10.84
CA THR A 119 5.65 8.69 -11.10
C THR A 119 6.57 8.92 -9.90
N GLU A 120 7.60 8.08 -9.72
CA GLU A 120 8.65 8.26 -8.71
C GLU A 120 9.34 9.63 -8.84
N SER A 121 9.41 10.17 -10.06
CA SER A 121 9.96 11.49 -10.36
C SER A 121 9.03 12.67 -9.99
N GLY A 122 7.78 12.40 -9.60
CA GLY A 122 6.79 13.41 -9.20
C GLY A 122 5.96 13.98 -10.36
N GLU A 123 5.91 13.30 -11.50
CA GLU A 123 5.01 13.65 -12.60
C GLU A 123 3.62 13.02 -12.35
N LEU A 124 2.57 13.85 -12.41
CA LEU A 124 1.22 13.39 -12.14
C LEU A 124 0.57 12.81 -13.41
N ARG A 125 0.14 11.56 -13.35
CA ARG A 125 -0.60 10.85 -14.40
C ARG A 125 -2.06 10.73 -13.99
N ALA A 126 -2.96 10.75 -14.96
CA ALA A 126 -4.38 10.57 -14.70
C ALA A 126 -5.10 9.92 -15.89
N ILE A 127 -6.20 9.24 -15.61
CA ILE A 127 -7.08 8.67 -16.64
C ILE A 127 -8.49 9.25 -16.52
N THR A 128 -9.08 9.59 -17.67
CA THR A 128 -10.43 10.15 -17.67
C THR A 128 -11.48 9.09 -17.37
N ASN A 129 -12.62 9.53 -16.84
CA ASN A 129 -13.85 8.79 -17.03
C ASN A 129 -14.17 8.65 -18.53
N THR A 130 -15.08 7.73 -18.87
CA THR A 130 -15.50 7.50 -20.25
C THR A 130 -16.02 8.80 -20.87
N LEU A 131 -15.33 9.25 -21.91
CA LEU A 131 -15.72 10.43 -22.67
C LEU A 131 -16.94 10.13 -23.53
N THR A 132 -17.57 11.17 -24.08
CA THR A 132 -18.73 11.03 -24.98
C THR A 132 -18.41 10.25 -26.26
N THR A 133 -17.12 10.04 -26.58
CA THR A 133 -16.67 9.22 -27.70
C THR A 133 -16.69 7.71 -27.40
N GLY A 134 -16.80 7.32 -26.13
CA GLY A 134 -16.65 5.93 -25.68
C GLY A 134 -15.19 5.56 -25.38
N ASP A 135 -14.31 6.54 -25.22
CA ASP A 135 -12.88 6.37 -24.98
C ASP A 135 -12.49 7.03 -23.66
N SER A 136 -11.31 6.67 -23.14
CA SER A 136 -10.69 7.34 -21.99
C SER A 136 -9.33 7.90 -22.38
N ASN A 137 -9.03 9.12 -21.95
CA ASN A 137 -7.72 9.72 -22.18
C ASN A 137 -6.80 9.41 -21.00
N TYR A 138 -5.58 8.99 -21.32
CA TYR A 138 -4.47 8.94 -20.37
C TYR A 138 -3.62 10.19 -20.56
N CYS A 139 -3.47 10.96 -19.49
CA CYS A 139 -2.90 12.30 -19.53
C CYS A 139 -1.81 12.47 -18.46
N GLU A 140 -0.90 13.40 -18.72
CA GLU A 140 -0.15 14.08 -17.67
C GLU A 140 -0.96 15.26 -17.15
N LEU A 141 -0.98 15.48 -15.83
CA LEU A 141 -1.61 16.65 -15.22
C LEU A 141 -0.55 17.60 -14.67
N SER A 142 -0.72 18.89 -14.94
CA SER A 142 0.10 19.91 -14.32
C SER A 142 -0.24 20.06 -12.84
N THR A 143 0.71 19.82 -11.95
CA THR A 143 0.60 20.11 -10.49
C THR A 143 0.56 21.60 -10.16
N ILE A 144 0.65 22.49 -11.17
CA ILE A 144 0.58 23.94 -11.01
C ILE A 144 -0.78 24.49 -11.47
N THR A 145 -1.36 23.90 -12.52
CA THR A 145 -2.56 24.44 -13.17
C THR A 145 -3.76 23.49 -13.20
N GLY A 146 -3.55 22.20 -12.89
CA GLY A 146 -4.50 21.12 -13.12
C GLY A 146 -4.74 20.79 -14.59
N GLY A 147 -4.11 21.52 -15.52
CA GLY A 147 -4.33 21.34 -16.96
C GLY A 147 -3.74 20.02 -17.48
N PRO A 148 -4.47 19.29 -18.34
CA PRO A 148 -4.02 18.03 -18.90
C PRO A 148 -3.17 18.21 -20.16
N LEU A 149 -2.19 17.32 -20.32
CA LEU A 149 -1.46 17.06 -21.56
C LEU A 149 -1.73 15.59 -21.96
N ASP A 150 -2.46 15.39 -23.06
CA ASP A 150 -2.79 14.06 -23.55
C ASP A 150 -1.51 13.27 -23.90
N LEU A 151 -1.37 12.10 -23.29
CA LEU A 151 -0.34 11.13 -23.64
C LEU A 151 -0.88 10.17 -24.70
N CYS A 152 -2.05 9.59 -24.45
CA CYS A 152 -2.76 8.74 -25.41
C CYS A 152 -4.23 8.51 -25.03
N GLN A 153 -4.92 7.68 -25.82
CA GLN A 153 -6.34 7.39 -25.67
C GLN A 153 -6.58 5.88 -25.72
N TYR A 154 -7.27 5.36 -24.71
CA TYR A 154 -7.78 4.00 -24.64
C TYR A 154 -9.17 3.94 -25.28
N ASN A 155 -9.33 3.08 -26.28
CA ASN A 155 -10.60 2.93 -26.98
C ASN A 155 -11.53 1.98 -26.22
N GLY A 156 -12.84 2.19 -26.36
CA GLY A 156 -13.84 1.24 -25.87
C GLY A 156 -13.92 1.17 -24.34
N SER A 157 -13.67 2.30 -23.68
CA SER A 157 -14.00 2.47 -22.27
C SER A 157 -15.50 2.42 -22.08
N ASP A 158 -15.93 1.70 -21.06
CA ASP A 158 -17.32 1.59 -20.63
C ASP A 158 -17.53 2.01 -19.18
N GLY A 159 -16.51 2.55 -18.51
CA GLY A 159 -16.54 3.12 -17.17
C GLY A 159 -15.59 2.42 -16.19
N GLY A 160 -15.25 3.07 -15.08
CA GLY A 160 -14.38 2.49 -14.04
C GLY A 160 -12.90 2.40 -14.41
N ASP A 161 -12.50 3.08 -15.48
CA ASP A 161 -11.11 3.19 -15.92
C ASP A 161 -10.22 3.71 -14.79
N SER A 162 -9.30 2.87 -14.35
CA SER A 162 -8.34 3.16 -13.27
C SER A 162 -6.94 2.81 -13.77
N ILE A 163 -5.94 3.48 -13.24
CA ILE A 163 -4.54 3.31 -13.64
C ILE A 163 -3.68 3.02 -12.41
N ALA A 164 -2.67 2.20 -12.59
CA ALA A 164 -1.65 2.01 -11.59
C ALA A 164 -0.29 1.92 -12.26
N LEU A 165 0.73 2.48 -11.60
CA LEU A 165 2.12 2.31 -12.02
C LEU A 165 2.71 1.17 -11.19
N GLY A 166 2.94 0.03 -11.84
CA GLY A 166 3.54 -1.15 -11.20
C GLY A 166 5.05 -0.99 -11.00
N ALA A 167 5.72 -2.09 -10.63
CA ALA A 167 7.17 -2.13 -10.47
C ALA A 167 7.92 -1.50 -11.66
N GLY A 168 8.81 -0.54 -11.37
CA GLY A 168 9.59 0.16 -12.39
C GLY A 168 8.75 1.09 -13.28
N GLU A 169 7.63 1.58 -12.77
CA GLU A 169 6.71 2.52 -13.44
C GLU A 169 6.03 1.96 -14.71
N GLU A 170 5.88 0.64 -14.81
CA GLU A 170 5.10 0.03 -15.89
C GLU A 170 3.62 0.40 -15.75
N VAL A 171 2.98 0.84 -16.84
CA VAL A 171 1.58 1.27 -16.81
C VAL A 171 0.64 0.06 -16.88
N PHE A 172 -0.21 -0.05 -15.87
CA PHE A 172 -1.34 -0.96 -15.82
C PHE A 172 -2.65 -0.19 -15.85
N ARG A 173 -3.67 -0.79 -16.45
CA ARG A 173 -5.02 -0.24 -16.52
C ARG A 173 -6.02 -1.31 -16.13
N ALA A 174 -7.02 -0.91 -15.37
CA ALA A 174 -8.24 -1.68 -15.22
C ALA A 174 -9.41 -0.87 -15.76
N SER A 175 -10.34 -1.51 -16.45
CA SER A 175 -11.52 -0.81 -16.99
C SER A 175 -12.72 -1.71 -17.13
N GLY A 176 -13.91 -1.15 -16.97
CA GLY A 176 -15.15 -1.70 -17.48
C GLY A 176 -16.05 -2.47 -16.51
N GLY A 177 -17.04 -3.14 -17.11
CA GLY A 177 -18.09 -3.89 -16.41
C GLY A 177 -19.30 -3.06 -16.00
N TRP A 178 -19.34 -1.77 -16.36
CA TRP A 178 -20.47 -0.88 -16.08
C TRP A 178 -21.57 -0.94 -17.16
N THR A 179 -21.21 -1.35 -18.38
CA THR A 179 -22.19 -1.62 -19.43
C THR A 179 -22.73 -3.04 -19.29
N VAL A 180 -24.05 -3.22 -19.47
CA VAL A 180 -24.66 -4.55 -19.37
C VAL A 180 -24.03 -5.51 -20.39
N GLY A 181 -23.36 -6.55 -19.89
CA GLY A 181 -22.72 -7.58 -20.71
C GLY A 181 -21.27 -7.27 -21.11
N SER A 182 -20.69 -6.15 -20.69
CA SER A 182 -19.24 -5.97 -20.72
C SER A 182 -18.58 -6.66 -19.53
N THR A 183 -17.34 -7.10 -19.72
CA THR A 183 -16.51 -7.69 -18.67
C THR A 183 -15.40 -6.72 -18.32
N PRO A 184 -15.10 -6.49 -17.02
CA PRO A 184 -13.90 -5.78 -16.62
C PRO A 184 -12.66 -6.39 -17.24
N GLN A 185 -11.70 -5.55 -17.57
CA GLN A 185 -10.45 -5.88 -18.20
C GLN A 185 -9.29 -5.44 -17.31
N PHE A 186 -8.26 -6.26 -17.18
CA PHE A 186 -6.97 -5.90 -16.61
C PHE A 186 -5.91 -5.94 -17.70
N GLU A 187 -5.21 -4.84 -17.87
CA GLU A 187 -4.38 -4.56 -19.02
C GLU A 187 -2.99 -4.10 -18.58
N ARG A 188 -1.97 -4.57 -19.30
CA ARG A 188 -0.59 -4.10 -19.18
C ARG A 188 -0.15 -3.45 -20.47
N GLN A 189 0.53 -2.32 -20.39
CA GLN A 189 1.05 -1.64 -21.57
C GLN A 189 1.99 -2.54 -22.39
N ASP A 190 1.78 -2.58 -23.71
CA ASP A 190 2.73 -3.21 -24.64
C ASP A 190 3.81 -2.19 -25.02
N ALA A 191 4.97 -2.29 -24.37
CA ALA A 191 6.12 -1.43 -24.63
C ALA A 191 6.63 -1.50 -26.09
N THR A 192 6.22 -2.51 -26.86
CA THR A 192 6.59 -2.69 -28.28
C THR A 192 5.50 -2.29 -29.26
N GLY A 193 4.34 -1.85 -28.76
CA GLY A 193 3.21 -1.40 -29.57
C GLY A 193 3.51 -0.13 -30.37
N PRO A 194 2.86 0.08 -31.53
CA PRO A 194 2.95 1.32 -32.28
C PRO A 194 2.39 2.56 -31.56
N ASN A 195 1.56 2.38 -30.52
CA ASN A 195 0.96 3.42 -29.70
C ASN A 195 1.31 3.20 -28.21
N ASN A 196 1.53 4.27 -27.46
CA ASN A 196 1.79 4.24 -26.02
C ASN A 196 0.59 3.82 -25.17
N CYS A 197 -0.61 3.68 -25.74
CA CYS A 197 -1.77 3.06 -25.08
C CYS A 197 -2.07 1.65 -25.61
N ASP A 198 -1.22 1.05 -26.45
CA ASP A 198 -1.40 -0.36 -26.79
C ASP A 198 -1.17 -1.20 -25.54
N SER A 199 -2.07 -2.14 -25.30
CA SER A 199 -2.06 -2.97 -24.10
C SER A 199 -2.36 -4.43 -24.42
N THR A 200 -1.94 -5.30 -23.51
CA THR A 200 -2.25 -6.74 -23.53
C THR A 200 -3.08 -7.10 -22.31
N MET A 201 -4.05 -7.98 -22.55
CA MET A 201 -4.95 -8.46 -21.51
C MET A 201 -4.26 -9.45 -20.58
N ILE A 202 -4.38 -9.20 -19.28
CA ILE A 202 -4.06 -10.15 -18.22
C ILE A 202 -5.36 -10.93 -17.90
N PRO A 203 -5.37 -12.26 -18.05
CA PRO A 203 -6.56 -13.04 -17.76
C PRO A 203 -6.93 -12.97 -16.27
N LEU A 204 -8.20 -12.71 -16.00
CA LEU A 204 -8.80 -12.75 -14.67
C LEU A 204 -9.83 -13.88 -14.55
N SER A 205 -10.18 -14.24 -13.33
CA SER A 205 -11.21 -15.22 -13.03
C SER A 205 -12.61 -14.69 -13.33
N ALA A 206 -13.55 -15.62 -13.50
CA ALA A 206 -14.96 -15.29 -13.67
C ALA A 206 -15.54 -14.52 -12.47
N THR A 207 -14.94 -14.65 -11.28
CA THR A 207 -15.36 -13.94 -10.07
C THR A 207 -15.04 -12.45 -10.17
N LEU A 208 -13.80 -12.10 -10.53
CA LEU A 208 -13.41 -10.70 -10.71
C LEU A 208 -14.11 -10.05 -11.89
N THR A 209 -14.27 -10.78 -13.00
CA THR A 209 -14.93 -10.25 -14.20
C THR A 209 -16.47 -10.20 -14.11
N ALA A 210 -17.07 -10.62 -12.99
CA ALA A 210 -18.52 -10.59 -12.82
C ALA A 210 -19.08 -9.23 -12.38
N GLN A 211 -18.24 -8.34 -11.86
CA GLN A 211 -18.64 -7.05 -11.30
C GLN A 211 -17.78 -5.93 -11.88
N PRO A 212 -18.32 -4.72 -12.08
CA PRO A 212 -17.54 -3.58 -12.55
C PRO A 212 -16.34 -3.29 -11.64
N ILE A 213 -15.24 -2.86 -12.26
CA ILE A 213 -14.09 -2.32 -11.53
C ILE A 213 -14.42 -0.89 -11.06
N ARG A 214 -13.94 -0.57 -9.86
CA ARG A 214 -14.08 0.76 -9.24
C ARG A 214 -12.75 1.50 -9.11
N SER A 215 -11.72 0.81 -8.63
CA SER A 215 -10.40 1.38 -8.40
C SER A 215 -9.30 0.32 -8.53
N LEU A 216 -8.12 0.73 -8.99
CA LEU A 216 -6.92 -0.08 -9.11
C LEU A 216 -5.75 0.71 -8.52
N THR A 217 -5.01 0.11 -7.59
CA THR A 217 -3.82 0.75 -7.01
C THR A 217 -2.72 -0.28 -6.84
N TYR A 218 -1.47 0.10 -7.08
CA TYR A 218 -0.34 -0.80 -6.88
C TYR A 218 0.17 -0.72 -5.43
N TRP A 219 0.37 -1.87 -4.80
CA TRP A 219 1.01 -2.02 -3.50
C TRP A 219 2.41 -2.56 -3.72
N ASP A 220 3.39 -1.68 -3.61
CA ASP A 220 4.81 -1.93 -3.88
C ASP A 220 5.44 -2.92 -2.90
N ASP A 221 5.13 -2.82 -1.60
CA ASP A 221 5.67 -3.74 -0.58
C ASP A 221 5.29 -5.21 -0.85
N GLU A 222 4.11 -5.45 -1.40
CA GLU A 222 3.56 -6.78 -1.64
C GLU A 222 3.65 -7.23 -3.11
N ASP A 223 4.14 -6.35 -4.01
CA ASP A 223 4.21 -6.54 -5.47
C ASP A 223 2.87 -7.01 -6.09
N VAL A 224 1.76 -6.41 -5.65
CA VAL A 224 0.40 -6.74 -6.11
C VAL A 224 -0.44 -5.49 -6.34
N PHE A 225 -1.55 -5.65 -7.06
CA PHE A 225 -2.55 -4.59 -7.25
C PHE A 225 -3.73 -4.81 -6.32
N ILE A 226 -4.18 -3.75 -5.66
CA ILE A 226 -5.47 -3.71 -4.96
C ILE A 226 -6.55 -3.42 -6.00
N TRP A 227 -7.41 -4.41 -6.24
CA TRP A 227 -8.55 -4.34 -7.15
C TRP A 227 -9.84 -4.22 -6.37
N VAL A 228 -10.56 -3.10 -6.51
CA VAL A 228 -11.84 -2.88 -5.81
C VAL A 228 -13.02 -2.98 -6.78
N GLN A 229 -14.01 -3.81 -6.46
CA GLN A 229 -15.23 -3.90 -7.26
C GLN A 229 -16.27 -2.85 -6.85
N ALA A 230 -17.07 -2.39 -7.80
CA ALA A 230 -18.04 -1.31 -7.58
C ALA A 230 -19.29 -1.72 -6.78
N ASN A 231 -19.64 -3.01 -6.78
CA ASN A 231 -20.82 -3.52 -6.08
C ASN A 231 -20.39 -4.20 -4.78
N ASP A 232 -20.92 -3.72 -3.65
CA ASP A 232 -20.63 -4.20 -2.30
C ASP A 232 -19.15 -4.06 -1.87
N PHE A 233 -18.31 -3.43 -2.69
CA PHE A 233 -16.91 -3.03 -2.41
C PHE A 233 -15.94 -4.14 -1.93
N PRO A 234 -16.00 -5.38 -2.45
CA PRO A 234 -14.95 -6.36 -2.18
C PRO A 234 -13.65 -5.92 -2.85
N ALA A 235 -12.55 -6.12 -2.13
CA ALA A 235 -11.20 -5.84 -2.57
C ALA A 235 -10.41 -7.14 -2.73
N TYR A 236 -9.59 -7.22 -3.76
CA TYR A 236 -8.73 -8.35 -4.07
C TYR A 236 -7.30 -7.88 -4.26
N LEU A 237 -6.34 -8.69 -3.84
CA LEU A 237 -4.96 -8.59 -4.27
C LEU A 237 -4.83 -9.33 -5.60
N VAL A 238 -4.30 -8.66 -6.61
CA VAL A 238 -4.16 -9.19 -7.96
C VAL A 238 -2.71 -9.07 -8.39
N GLY A 239 -2.05 -10.18 -8.70
CA GLY A 239 -0.70 -10.17 -9.23
C GLY A 239 -0.64 -9.69 -10.68
N ALA A 240 0.53 -9.22 -11.12
CA ALA A 240 0.76 -8.88 -12.53
C ALA A 240 0.59 -10.09 -13.49
N ASP A 241 0.53 -11.32 -12.97
CA ASP A 241 0.25 -12.55 -13.70
C ASP A 241 -1.23 -12.98 -13.66
N GLY A 242 -2.08 -12.22 -12.98
CA GLY A 242 -3.51 -12.49 -12.82
C GLY A 242 -3.84 -13.49 -11.72
N GLN A 243 -2.91 -13.83 -10.82
CA GLN A 243 -3.29 -14.51 -9.57
C GLN A 243 -4.10 -13.58 -8.68
N GLU A 244 -5.08 -14.13 -7.96
CA GLU A 244 -6.08 -13.36 -7.22
C GLU A 244 -6.25 -13.92 -5.81
N GLU A 245 -6.25 -13.03 -4.83
CA GLU A 245 -6.54 -13.31 -3.44
C GLU A 245 -7.57 -12.31 -2.90
N LEU A 246 -8.55 -12.77 -2.12
CA LEU A 246 -9.53 -11.87 -1.51
C LEU A 246 -8.86 -11.16 -0.33
N LEU A 247 -8.78 -9.83 -0.40
CA LEU A 247 -8.31 -9.00 0.72
C LEU A 247 -9.44 -8.82 1.75
N GLY A 248 -10.64 -8.46 1.29
CA GLY A 248 -11.78 -8.23 2.17
C GLY A 248 -12.86 -7.39 1.52
N THR A 249 -13.55 -6.57 2.31
CA THR A 249 -14.61 -5.68 1.84
C THR A 249 -14.51 -4.34 2.53
N PHE A 250 -14.42 -3.27 1.74
CA PHE A 250 -14.41 -1.91 2.27
C PHE A 250 -15.77 -1.55 2.87
N PRO A 251 -15.80 -0.69 3.91
CA PRO A 251 -17.03 -0.32 4.60
C PRO A 251 -17.94 0.62 3.78
N SER A 252 -17.36 1.26 2.75
CA SER A 252 -18.01 2.23 1.87
C SER A 252 -17.40 2.14 0.46
N ASP A 253 -17.95 2.96 -0.43
CA ASP A 253 -17.44 3.11 -1.78
C ASP A 253 -16.00 3.66 -1.80
N VAL A 254 -15.22 3.22 -2.80
CA VAL A 254 -13.80 3.54 -2.95
C VAL A 254 -13.48 3.79 -4.43
N ASN A 255 -13.52 5.06 -4.85
CA ASN A 255 -13.13 5.45 -6.21
C ASN A 255 -11.61 5.52 -6.40
N GLY A 256 -10.86 5.85 -5.35
CA GLY A 256 -9.41 5.95 -5.38
C GLY A 256 -8.79 5.48 -4.07
N ILE A 257 -7.58 4.93 -4.15
CA ILE A 257 -6.76 4.56 -3.00
C ILE A 257 -5.36 5.15 -3.20
N ALA A 258 -4.78 5.70 -2.15
CA ALA A 258 -3.36 5.95 -2.06
C ALA A 258 -2.77 5.26 -0.83
N LEU A 259 -1.55 4.72 -0.96
CA LEU A 259 -0.87 4.04 0.12
C LEU A 259 0.03 5.03 0.86
N LEU A 260 -0.24 5.23 2.14
CA LEU A 260 0.59 6.02 3.03
C LEU A 260 1.47 5.08 3.87
N THR A 261 2.71 4.91 3.46
CA THR A 261 3.71 4.16 4.21
C THR A 261 4.62 5.12 4.98
N ILE A 262 4.59 5.05 6.32
CA ILE A 262 5.43 5.89 7.18
C ILE A 262 6.42 5.05 7.96
N ALA A 263 7.65 5.52 8.04
CA ALA A 263 8.64 4.96 8.95
C ALA A 263 8.22 5.27 10.40
N THR A 264 8.11 4.22 11.20
CA THR A 264 7.79 4.29 12.63
C THR A 264 8.92 3.64 13.43
N PRO A 265 9.15 4.08 14.68
CA PRO A 265 9.95 3.27 15.60
C PRO A 265 9.24 1.93 15.73
N CYS A 266 9.94 0.82 15.51
CA CYS A 266 9.40 -0.49 15.78
C CYS A 266 8.79 -0.50 17.19
N PRO A 267 7.55 -1.01 17.36
CA PRO A 267 7.03 -1.29 18.69
C PRO A 267 8.10 -2.03 19.49
N PRO A 268 8.33 -1.66 20.76
CA PRO A 268 9.21 -2.44 21.63
C PRO A 268 8.61 -3.83 21.78
N GLY A 269 9.05 -4.78 20.95
CA GLY A 269 8.44 -6.10 20.85
C GLY A 269 8.58 -6.78 19.49
N ASP A 270 8.79 -6.06 18.38
CA ASP A 270 8.83 -6.74 17.06
C ASP A 270 10.26 -7.01 16.57
N ALA A 271 11.23 -6.24 17.06
CA ALA A 271 12.63 -6.46 16.72
C ALA A 271 13.28 -7.44 17.69
N PHE A 272 13.93 -8.48 17.18
CA PHE A 272 14.69 -9.44 17.96
C PHE A 272 15.92 -9.94 17.19
N ILE A 273 16.73 -10.76 17.87
CA ILE A 273 17.78 -11.56 17.23
C ILE A 273 17.39 -13.02 17.44
N ARG A 274 17.12 -13.75 16.36
CA ARG A 274 16.81 -15.17 16.37
C ARG A 274 17.99 -15.95 16.98
N GLY A 275 17.70 -16.68 18.05
CA GLY A 275 18.71 -17.35 18.87
C GLY A 275 19.25 -16.57 20.07
N ASP A 276 18.88 -15.29 20.30
CA ASP A 276 19.18 -14.53 21.55
C ASP A 276 18.08 -14.79 22.58
N CYS A 277 17.99 -16.03 23.06
CA CYS A 277 16.89 -16.46 23.92
C CYS A 277 16.93 -15.81 25.32
N ASN A 278 18.09 -15.34 25.77
CA ASN A 278 18.26 -14.72 27.09
C ASN A 278 18.22 -13.18 27.05
N LEU A 279 18.06 -12.58 25.86
CA LEU A 279 17.95 -11.14 25.60
C LEU A 279 19.19 -10.35 26.05
N ASP A 280 20.39 -10.88 25.78
CA ASP A 280 21.67 -10.23 26.10
C ASP A 280 22.40 -9.62 24.88
N LEU A 281 21.75 -9.62 23.71
CA LEU A 281 22.26 -9.19 22.40
C LEU A 281 23.40 -10.06 21.86
N GLY A 282 23.57 -11.26 22.41
CA GLY A 282 24.51 -12.27 21.92
C GLY A 282 23.81 -13.58 21.61
N VAL A 283 24.26 -14.28 20.56
CA VAL A 283 23.80 -15.64 20.23
C VAL A 283 24.91 -16.64 20.54
N ASN A 284 24.75 -17.40 21.61
CA ASN A 284 25.77 -18.31 22.13
C ASN A 284 25.18 -19.51 22.89
N VAL A 285 26.04 -20.25 23.62
CA VAL A 285 25.61 -21.45 24.35
C VAL A 285 24.69 -21.14 25.53
N ALA A 286 24.75 -19.93 26.08
CA ALA A 286 23.87 -19.50 27.16
C ALA A 286 22.41 -19.46 26.72
N ASP A 287 22.14 -19.12 25.46
CA ASP A 287 20.81 -19.07 24.87
C ASP A 287 20.18 -20.45 24.77
N ALA A 288 20.94 -21.44 24.28
CA ALA A 288 20.50 -22.83 24.26
C ALA A 288 20.18 -23.36 25.66
N VAL A 289 20.96 -22.97 26.68
CA VAL A 289 20.71 -23.34 28.07
C VAL A 289 19.46 -22.65 28.61
N PHE A 290 19.28 -21.36 28.32
CA PHE A 290 18.13 -20.59 28.73
C PHE A 290 16.83 -21.14 28.11
N LEU A 291 16.84 -21.40 26.81
CA LEU A 291 15.75 -22.02 26.06
C LEU A 291 15.36 -23.39 26.63
N LEU A 292 16.33 -24.29 26.84
CA LEU A 292 16.02 -25.61 27.43
C LEU A 292 15.51 -25.50 28.88
N SER A 293 16.01 -24.51 29.63
CA SER A 293 15.53 -24.23 30.98
C SER A 293 14.07 -23.76 30.97
N SER A 294 13.71 -22.82 30.09
CA SER A 294 12.35 -22.29 29.97
C SER A 294 11.35 -23.37 29.53
N LEU A 295 11.79 -24.32 28.68
CA LEU A 295 10.96 -25.43 28.20
C LEU A 295 10.74 -26.54 29.24
N PHE A 296 11.77 -26.90 30.02
CA PHE A 296 11.74 -28.17 30.78
C PHE A 296 11.89 -28.02 32.29
N ILE A 297 12.28 -26.86 32.83
CA ILE A 297 12.46 -26.67 34.27
C ILE A 297 11.22 -26.00 34.87
N PRO A 298 10.44 -26.69 35.72
CA PRO A 298 9.29 -26.09 36.36
C PRO A 298 9.66 -24.86 37.19
N GLY A 299 9.03 -23.72 36.91
CA GLY A 299 9.26 -22.46 37.61
C GLY A 299 10.50 -21.68 37.15
N ALA A 300 11.16 -22.10 36.07
CA ALA A 300 12.16 -21.27 35.39
C ALA A 300 11.51 -20.05 34.73
N THR A 301 12.31 -19.01 34.47
CA THR A 301 11.88 -17.82 33.75
C THR A 301 11.42 -18.22 32.33
N PRO A 302 10.22 -17.82 31.89
CA PRO A 302 9.79 -18.04 30.50
C PRO A 302 10.64 -17.20 29.53
N LEU A 303 10.60 -17.55 28.25
CA LEU A 303 11.17 -16.68 27.21
C LEU A 303 10.44 -15.33 27.23
N GLY A 304 11.22 -14.25 27.22
CA GLY A 304 10.68 -12.90 27.00
C GLY A 304 10.33 -12.67 25.53
N CYS A 305 11.00 -13.36 24.62
CA CYS A 305 10.79 -13.28 23.18
C CYS A 305 10.64 -14.69 22.61
N ARG A 306 9.43 -15.07 22.18
CA ARG A 306 9.21 -16.42 21.66
C ARG A 306 9.78 -16.59 20.25
N ASP A 307 9.80 -15.53 19.45
CA ASP A 307 10.41 -15.53 18.11
C ASP A 307 11.93 -15.75 18.18
N SER A 308 12.60 -15.17 19.19
CA SER A 308 14.01 -15.48 19.46
C SER A 308 14.27 -16.96 19.80
N GLY A 309 13.25 -17.65 20.33
CA GLY A 309 13.29 -19.04 20.72
C GLY A 309 12.88 -20.02 19.63
N ASP A 310 12.24 -19.55 18.56
CA ASP A 310 11.99 -20.30 17.34
C ASP A 310 13.17 -20.13 16.39
N VAL A 311 14.23 -20.90 16.67
CA VAL A 311 15.53 -20.72 16.04
C VAL A 311 15.57 -21.34 14.64
N ASN A 312 14.71 -22.33 14.36
CA ASN A 312 14.60 -22.93 13.03
C ASN A 312 13.41 -22.40 12.21
N ASP A 313 12.68 -21.42 12.73
CA ASP A 313 11.66 -20.63 12.03
C ASP A 313 10.53 -21.52 11.47
N ASP A 314 10.01 -22.40 12.33
CA ASP A 314 8.97 -23.39 11.97
C ASP A 314 7.60 -23.14 12.62
N GLY A 315 7.45 -22.02 13.31
CA GLY A 315 6.25 -21.58 14.01
C GLY A 315 6.06 -22.21 15.39
N GLY A 316 7.12 -22.75 16.00
CA GLY A 316 7.02 -23.52 17.23
C GLY A 316 8.29 -23.66 18.07
N VAL A 317 8.35 -22.94 19.19
CA VAL A 317 9.41 -23.09 20.18
C VAL A 317 9.40 -24.46 20.89
N ASN A 318 10.40 -25.28 20.61
CA ASN A 318 10.58 -26.63 21.16
C ASN A 318 12.06 -27.05 21.28
N VAL A 319 12.34 -28.36 21.42
CA VAL A 319 13.72 -28.87 21.59
C VAL A 319 14.53 -28.84 20.29
N ALA A 320 13.86 -28.84 19.13
CA ALA A 320 14.49 -28.75 17.82
C ALA A 320 15.28 -27.45 17.67
N ASP A 321 14.75 -26.35 18.19
CA ASP A 321 15.38 -25.03 18.22
C ASP A 321 16.73 -25.02 18.92
N ALA A 322 16.79 -25.63 20.11
CA ALA A 322 18.04 -25.74 20.86
C ALA A 322 19.09 -26.59 20.11
N VAL A 323 18.64 -27.64 19.42
CA VAL A 323 19.52 -28.49 18.59
C VAL A 323 20.00 -27.73 17.37
N PHE A 324 19.11 -26.98 16.72
CA PHE A 324 19.41 -26.16 15.56
C PHE A 324 20.43 -25.08 15.91
N LEU A 325 20.19 -24.33 16.99
CA LEU A 325 21.10 -23.32 17.53
C LEU A 325 22.50 -23.89 17.78
N LEU A 326 22.61 -25.00 18.52
CA LEU A 326 23.90 -25.62 18.82
C LEU A 326 24.60 -26.16 17.56
N SER A 327 23.83 -26.65 16.59
CA SER A 327 24.37 -27.08 15.30
C SER A 327 24.96 -25.89 14.55
N SER A 328 24.23 -24.78 14.42
CA SER A 328 24.70 -23.56 13.75
C SER A 328 25.91 -22.93 14.46
N LEU A 329 26.02 -23.05 15.78
CA LEU A 329 27.16 -22.54 16.56
C LEU A 329 28.44 -23.37 16.43
N PHE A 330 28.33 -24.71 16.36
CA PHE A 330 29.50 -25.59 16.54
C PHE A 330 29.82 -26.51 15.36
N ILE A 331 28.91 -26.70 14.40
CA ILE A 331 29.13 -27.58 13.25
C ILE A 331 29.51 -26.73 12.03
N PRO A 332 30.76 -26.84 11.54
CA PRO A 332 31.17 -26.12 10.34
C PRO A 332 30.30 -26.50 9.13
N GLY A 333 29.69 -25.50 8.49
CA GLY A 333 28.85 -25.69 7.31
C GLY A 333 27.42 -26.15 7.60
N ALA A 334 26.97 -26.12 8.86
CA ALA A 334 25.55 -26.24 9.17
C ALA A 334 24.74 -25.08 8.59
N THR A 335 23.43 -25.28 8.44
CA THR A 335 22.49 -24.23 8.02
C THR A 335 22.60 -23.03 8.95
N PRO A 336 22.74 -21.80 8.42
CA PRO A 336 22.74 -20.60 9.25
C PRO A 336 21.37 -20.40 9.90
N ILE A 337 21.35 -19.64 11.00
CA ILE A 337 20.10 -19.21 11.64
C ILE A 337 19.34 -18.29 10.67
N PRO A 338 18.05 -18.53 10.39
CA PRO A 338 17.22 -17.64 9.59
C PRO A 338 17.22 -16.22 10.12
N GLU A 339 16.91 -15.25 9.25
CA GLU A 339 16.79 -13.85 9.67
C GLU A 339 15.59 -13.66 10.61
N PRO A 340 15.64 -12.70 11.55
CA PRO A 340 16.74 -11.79 11.86
C PRO A 340 17.80 -12.48 12.73
N ASN A 341 19.07 -12.55 12.33
CA ASN A 341 20.13 -13.26 13.06
C ASN A 341 21.25 -12.34 13.59
N ILE A 342 22.24 -12.91 14.29
CA ILE A 342 23.34 -12.13 14.88
C ILE A 342 24.20 -11.38 13.85
N GLN A 343 24.15 -11.77 12.56
CA GLN A 343 24.88 -11.09 11.50
C GLN A 343 24.15 -9.86 10.96
N SER A 344 22.81 -9.91 10.87
CA SER A 344 21.99 -8.76 10.48
C SER A 344 21.65 -7.84 11.66
N GLY A 345 21.65 -8.37 12.88
CA GLY A 345 21.32 -7.66 14.10
C GLY A 345 19.82 -7.71 14.41
N CYS A 346 19.34 -6.73 15.15
CA CYS A 346 17.92 -6.61 15.48
C CYS A 346 17.09 -6.38 14.22
N GLY A 347 16.04 -7.15 14.02
CA GLY A 347 15.08 -6.97 12.95
C GLY A 347 13.73 -7.63 13.25
N PRO A 348 12.69 -7.35 12.45
CA PRO A 348 11.41 -8.05 12.52
C PRO A 348 11.54 -9.49 11.99
N ASP A 349 10.55 -10.34 12.29
CA ASP A 349 10.43 -11.65 11.65
C ASP A 349 9.96 -11.49 10.19
N PRO A 350 10.78 -11.84 9.18
CA PRO A 350 10.36 -11.72 7.77
C PRO A 350 9.29 -12.73 7.37
N THR A 351 8.98 -13.70 8.23
CA THR A 351 8.06 -14.80 7.97
C THR A 351 6.90 -14.83 8.95
N ASP A 352 6.60 -13.69 9.63
CA ASP A 352 5.59 -13.52 10.68
C ASP A 352 4.18 -13.95 10.22
N THR A 353 3.96 -15.26 10.24
CA THR A 353 2.75 -15.94 9.78
C THR A 353 2.16 -16.81 10.89
N ASP A 354 2.78 -16.78 12.08
CA ASP A 354 2.39 -17.59 13.22
C ASP A 354 1.80 -16.72 14.36
N THR A 355 1.86 -17.19 15.60
CA THR A 355 1.26 -16.50 16.76
C THR A 355 2.26 -16.28 17.89
N LEU A 356 3.53 -16.52 17.60
CA LEU A 356 4.65 -16.20 18.46
C LEU A 356 4.84 -14.69 18.44
N GLN A 357 5.29 -14.18 19.58
CA GLN A 357 5.44 -12.75 19.81
C GLN A 357 6.61 -12.55 20.78
N CYS A 358 7.18 -11.35 20.75
CA CYS A 358 8.15 -10.93 21.74
C CYS A 358 7.59 -9.91 22.73
N ASP A 359 7.19 -10.44 23.89
CA ASP A 359 6.72 -9.65 25.03
C ASP A 359 7.81 -8.72 25.60
N GLN A 360 9.08 -9.10 25.44
CA GLN A 360 10.27 -8.37 25.87
C GLN A 360 11.34 -8.51 24.79
N THR A 361 12.02 -7.41 24.47
CA THR A 361 13.19 -7.42 23.60
C THR A 361 14.32 -6.58 24.18
N SER A 362 15.56 -6.99 23.89
CA SER A 362 16.79 -6.23 24.17
C SER A 362 17.16 -5.29 23.01
N CYS A 363 16.41 -5.36 21.90
CA CYS A 363 16.62 -4.53 20.73
C CYS A 363 16.21 -3.05 20.96
N PRO A 364 16.94 -2.08 20.37
CA PRO A 364 16.80 -0.65 20.67
C PRO A 364 15.48 0.01 20.26
#